data_AF-A0A151THX4-F1
#
_entry.id   AF-A0A151THX4-F1
#
_cell.length_a   1.000
_cell.length_b   1.000
_cell.length_c   1.000
_cell.angle_alpha   90.00
_cell.angle_beta   90.00
_cell.angle_gamma   90.00
#
_symmetry.space_group_name_H-M   'P 1'
#
loop_
_entity.id
_entity.type
_entity.pdbx_description
1 polymer ?
#
loop_
_entity_poly.entity_id
_entity_poly.type
_entity_poly.pdbx_seq_one_letter_code
_entity_poly.pdbx_strand_id
1 'polypeptide(L)'
;MKDLGEASFVLGIKILRDRSHGIIRLSQENYIDKVLDRFGMKDSKPGDTPIAKGDKFSLKQCPNNDLERNEMQKILYASAVGSLMYAQVYTRPDIAFIVGVLARYLSNPGMQHWKAVKRVMRYLKRTKGYMLTYQKSDSLEIIGYSDSDFAGCQDSKRSTSGYIFMLAGGAISWKSVKQTIIASSTMAAEFIACFEASNHGIWLRNFITNLRVVNGIERPLKIYCDNNSAVLYSNNNRSTTKSKFIDIKFLVVKEIV
;
A
#
# COMPACT_ATOMS: atom_id res chain seq x y z
N MET A 1 14.36 25.86 22.37
CA MET A 1 13.46 24.72 22.05
C MET A 1 13.04 24.10 23.38
N LYS A 2 11.75 23.98 23.69
CA LYS A 2 11.29 23.38 24.96
C LYS A 2 11.14 21.87 24.78
N ASP A 3 11.73 21.11 25.68
CA ASP A 3 11.48 19.67 25.76
C ASP A 3 10.07 19.45 26.32
N LEU A 4 9.23 18.74 25.57
CA LEU A 4 7.86 18.39 25.95
C LEU A 4 7.77 16.94 26.46
N GLY A 5 8.90 16.29 26.67
CA GLY A 5 8.99 14.89 27.06
C GLY A 5 8.79 13.94 25.87
N GLU A 6 8.53 12.67 26.19
CA GLU A 6 8.36 11.64 25.16
C GLU A 6 7.12 11.89 24.29
N ALA A 7 7.30 11.83 22.97
CA ALA A 7 6.20 12.02 22.02
C ALA A 7 5.14 10.92 22.15
N SER A 8 3.93 11.27 22.59
CA SER A 8 2.76 10.38 22.66
C SER A 8 1.92 10.39 21.38
N PHE A 9 2.02 11.46 20.58
CA PHE A 9 1.37 11.60 19.29
C PHE A 9 2.29 12.28 18.27
N VAL A 10 2.22 11.83 17.02
CA VAL A 10 2.86 12.50 15.87
C VAL A 10 1.87 12.45 14.71
N LEU A 11 1.50 13.62 14.16
CA LEU A 11 0.58 13.70 13.01
C LEU A 11 -0.69 12.83 13.17
N GLY A 12 -1.35 12.92 14.33
CA GLY A 12 -2.57 12.14 14.60
C GLY A 12 -2.37 10.62 14.77
N ILE A 13 -1.12 10.13 14.78
CA ILE A 13 -0.75 8.75 15.11
C ILE A 13 -0.40 8.70 16.58
N LYS A 14 -1.10 7.85 17.34
CA LYS A 14 -0.79 7.56 18.74
C LYS A 14 0.40 6.61 18.81
N ILE A 15 1.39 6.96 19.62
CA ILE A 15 2.56 6.13 19.89
C ILE A 15 2.40 5.50 21.26
N LEU A 16 2.37 4.19 21.31
CA LEU A 16 2.35 3.40 22.54
C LEU A 16 3.72 2.75 22.71
N ARG A 17 4.32 2.90 23.89
CA ARG A 17 5.61 2.29 24.22
C ARG A 17 5.47 1.43 25.45
N ASP A 18 5.91 0.19 25.34
CA ASP A 18 6.09 -0.72 26.47
C ASP A 18 7.59 -1.00 26.58
N ARG A 19 8.25 -0.29 27.51
CA ARG A 19 9.71 -0.37 27.67
C ARG A 19 10.14 -1.69 28.29
N SER A 20 9.34 -2.25 29.20
CA SER A 20 9.58 -3.55 29.84
C SER A 20 9.67 -4.68 28.82
N HIS A 21 8.76 -4.68 27.83
CA HIS A 21 8.74 -5.69 26.78
C HIS A 21 9.44 -5.25 25.50
N GLY A 22 9.98 -4.02 25.46
CA GLY A 22 10.65 -3.47 24.28
C GLY A 22 9.74 -3.29 23.06
N ILE A 23 8.45 -2.97 23.25
CA ILE A 23 7.45 -2.86 22.17
C ILE A 23 7.14 -1.39 21.87
N ILE A 24 7.04 -1.07 20.59
CA ILE A 24 6.45 0.19 20.11
C ILE A 24 5.25 -0.15 19.22
N ARG A 25 4.11 0.52 19.45
CA ARG A 25 2.93 0.41 18.60
C ARG A 25 2.49 1.77 18.07
N LEU A 26 2.09 1.80 16.79
CA LEU A 26 1.54 2.98 16.13
C LEU A 26 0.07 2.74 15.80
N SER A 27 -0.80 3.61 16.31
CA SER A 27 -2.25 3.50 16.16
C SER A 27 -2.86 4.76 15.55
N GLN A 28 -3.85 4.57 14.68
CA GLN A 28 -4.72 5.62 14.15
C GLN A 28 -6.19 5.40 14.54
N GLU A 29 -6.47 4.67 15.62
CA GLU A 29 -7.84 4.39 16.07
C GLU A 29 -8.69 5.66 16.22
N ASN A 30 -8.17 6.68 16.92
CA ASN A 30 -8.84 7.97 17.08
C ASN A 30 -9.09 8.69 15.75
N TYR A 31 -8.18 8.54 14.78
CA TYR A 31 -8.36 9.12 13.45
C TYR A 31 -9.46 8.39 12.69
N ILE A 32 -9.46 7.06 12.75
CA ILE A 32 -10.50 6.22 12.13
C ILE A 32 -11.87 6.57 12.70
N ASP A 33 -12.02 6.69 14.02
CA ASP A 33 -13.30 7.10 14.64
C ASP A 33 -13.77 8.47 14.12
N LYS A 34 -12.88 9.46 14.00
CA LYS A 34 -13.21 10.77 13.40
C LYS A 34 -13.65 10.68 11.94
N VAL A 35 -13.01 9.81 11.15
CA VAL A 35 -13.39 9.58 9.74
C VAL A 35 -14.77 8.92 9.68
N LEU A 36 -15.04 7.92 10.52
CA LEU A 36 -16.34 7.26 10.57
C LEU A 36 -17.45 8.23 10.97
N ASP A 37 -17.23 9.07 11.97
CA ASP A 37 -18.18 10.09 12.41
C ASP A 37 -18.45 11.10 11.27
N ARG A 38 -17.39 11.61 10.62
CA ARG A 38 -17.48 12.59 9.52
C ARG A 38 -18.34 12.12 8.35
N PHE A 39 -18.29 10.83 8.01
CA PHE A 39 -19.01 10.28 6.86
C PHE A 39 -20.27 9.50 7.25
N GLY A 40 -20.78 9.66 8.48
CA GLY A 40 -22.03 9.04 8.94
C GLY A 40 -21.94 7.51 9.05
N MET A 41 -20.74 6.98 9.32
CA MET A 41 -20.45 5.55 9.40
C MET A 41 -20.26 5.05 10.84
N LYS A 42 -20.37 5.93 11.84
CA LYS A 42 -20.21 5.59 13.27
C LYS A 42 -21.06 4.41 13.70
N ASP A 43 -22.34 4.40 13.32
CA ASP A 43 -23.32 3.36 13.73
C ASP A 43 -23.48 2.24 12.70
N SER A 44 -22.67 2.25 11.63
CA SER A 44 -22.72 1.23 10.59
C SER A 44 -22.34 -0.16 11.13
N LYS A 45 -22.88 -1.25 10.57
CA LYS A 45 -22.43 -2.60 10.93
C LYS A 45 -20.95 -2.77 10.52
N PRO A 46 -20.07 -3.28 11.41
CA PRO A 46 -18.70 -3.63 11.04
C PRO A 46 -18.67 -4.65 9.90
N GLY A 47 -17.61 -4.62 9.08
CA GLY A 47 -17.41 -5.57 7.98
C GLY A 47 -16.07 -6.29 8.07
N ASP A 48 -15.99 -7.51 7.56
CA ASP A 48 -14.79 -8.34 7.74
C ASP A 48 -13.72 -8.12 6.66
N THR A 49 -14.10 -7.62 5.49
CA THR A 49 -13.16 -7.40 4.38
C THR A 49 -13.29 -6.00 3.77
N PRO A 50 -12.16 -5.35 3.41
CA PRO A 50 -12.17 -4.04 2.75
C PRO A 50 -12.69 -4.13 1.31
N ILE A 51 -12.55 -5.29 0.67
CA ILE A 51 -13.02 -5.63 -0.68
C ILE A 51 -13.47 -7.10 -0.70
N ALA A 52 -14.48 -7.48 -1.49
CA ALA A 52 -14.82 -8.89 -1.72
C ALA A 52 -14.03 -9.49 -2.87
N LYS A 53 -13.82 -10.81 -2.82
CA LYS A 53 -13.28 -11.56 -3.96
C LYS A 53 -14.22 -11.39 -5.15
N GLY A 54 -13.68 -10.94 -6.28
CA GLY A 54 -14.43 -10.71 -7.51
C GLY A 54 -15.03 -9.31 -7.66
N ASP A 55 -14.94 -8.45 -6.65
CA ASP A 55 -15.31 -7.03 -6.81
C ASP A 55 -14.47 -6.41 -7.92
N LYS A 56 -15.14 -5.83 -8.92
CA LYS A 56 -14.52 -5.15 -10.06
C LYS A 56 -15.08 -3.76 -10.18
N PHE A 57 -14.17 -2.80 -10.31
CA PHE A 57 -14.49 -1.39 -10.52
C PHE A 57 -14.07 -0.96 -11.92
N SER A 58 -14.87 -0.11 -12.56
CA SER A 58 -14.61 0.38 -13.91
C SER A 58 -15.32 1.70 -14.20
N LEU A 59 -14.89 2.40 -15.24
CA LEU A 59 -15.53 3.63 -15.72
C LEU A 59 -16.98 3.42 -16.17
N LYS A 60 -17.39 2.17 -16.47
CA LYS A 60 -18.78 1.83 -16.79
C LYS A 60 -19.74 2.03 -15.60
N GLN A 61 -19.22 2.12 -14.39
CA GLN A 61 -20.00 2.38 -13.17
C GLN A 61 -20.08 3.87 -12.83
N CYS A 62 -19.45 4.74 -13.63
CA CYS A 62 -19.58 6.18 -13.50
C CYS A 62 -20.97 6.66 -13.95
N PRO A 63 -21.46 7.79 -13.41
CA PRO A 63 -22.75 8.36 -13.79
C PRO A 63 -22.88 8.56 -15.31
N ASN A 64 -23.95 8.03 -15.90
CA ASN A 64 -24.21 8.13 -17.35
C ASN A 64 -25.37 9.09 -17.71
N ASN A 65 -26.11 9.57 -16.72
CA ASN A 65 -27.24 10.48 -16.89
C ASN A 65 -27.26 11.55 -15.78
N ASP A 66 -28.09 12.58 -15.96
CA ASP A 66 -28.12 13.72 -15.04
C ASP A 66 -28.70 13.38 -13.67
N LEU A 67 -29.60 12.38 -13.57
CA LEU A 67 -30.11 11.91 -12.28
C LEU A 67 -28.98 11.32 -11.42
N GLU A 68 -28.18 10.42 -11.99
CA GLU A 68 -27.03 9.82 -11.30
C GLU A 68 -25.96 10.87 -10.95
N ARG A 69 -25.70 11.84 -11.83
CA ARG A 69 -24.76 12.94 -11.56
C ARG A 69 -25.24 13.80 -10.39
N ASN A 70 -26.52 14.17 -10.39
CA ASN A 70 -27.12 14.98 -9.33
C ASN A 70 -27.14 14.24 -7.98
N GLU A 71 -27.30 12.92 -7.99
CA GLU A 71 -27.16 12.09 -6.79
C GLU A 71 -25.71 12.11 -6.27
N MET A 72 -24.73 11.87 -7.16
CA MET A 72 -23.32 11.81 -6.78
C MET A 72 -22.72 13.16 -6.38
N GLN A 73 -23.23 14.29 -6.88
CA GLN A 73 -22.79 15.64 -6.48
C GLN A 73 -22.96 15.91 -4.98
N LYS A 74 -23.91 15.23 -4.32
CA LYS A 74 -24.16 15.37 -2.87
C LYS A 74 -23.17 14.57 -2.03
N ILE A 75 -22.37 13.69 -2.65
CA ILE A 75 -21.46 12.77 -1.98
C ILE A 75 -20.03 13.32 -2.02
N LEU A 76 -19.43 13.51 -0.85
CA LEU A 76 -18.04 13.96 -0.71
C LEU A 76 -17.02 12.83 -0.97
N TYR A 77 -17.09 12.20 -2.15
CA TYR A 77 -16.30 11.01 -2.50
C TYR A 77 -14.79 11.27 -2.39
N ALA A 78 -14.31 12.36 -3.00
CA ALA A 78 -12.88 12.69 -2.98
C ALA A 78 -12.36 12.94 -1.57
N SER A 79 -13.17 13.58 -0.71
CA SER A 79 -12.83 13.80 0.70
C SER A 79 -12.76 12.49 1.48
N ALA A 80 -13.68 11.56 1.21
CA ALA A 80 -13.69 10.25 1.83
C ALA A 80 -12.48 9.41 1.42
N VAL A 81 -12.18 9.31 0.12
CA VAL A 81 -10.99 8.60 -0.36
C VAL A 81 -9.71 9.22 0.18
N GLY A 82 -9.60 10.55 0.19
CA GLY A 82 -8.45 11.25 0.78
C GLY A 82 -8.27 10.96 2.28
N SER A 83 -9.37 10.84 3.03
CA SER A 83 -9.32 10.46 4.44
C SER A 83 -8.84 9.01 4.63
N LEU A 84 -9.29 8.08 3.77
CA LEU A 84 -8.81 6.70 3.77
C LEU A 84 -7.34 6.60 3.32
N MET A 85 -6.91 7.46 2.38
CA MET A 85 -5.51 7.58 1.98
C MET A 85 -4.61 8.00 3.13
N TYR A 86 -5.07 8.87 4.02
CA TYR A 86 -4.29 9.21 5.21
C TYR A 86 -4.08 8.00 6.11
N ALA A 87 -5.14 7.24 6.41
CA ALA A 87 -5.02 6.03 7.24
C ALA A 87 -4.04 5.01 6.63
N GLN A 88 -4.16 4.77 5.31
CA GLN A 88 -3.33 3.76 4.64
C GLN A 88 -1.87 4.15 4.49
N VAL A 89 -1.54 5.44 4.41
CA VAL A 89 -0.15 5.91 4.31
C VAL A 89 0.60 5.76 5.63
N TYR A 90 -0.08 5.88 6.77
CA TYR A 90 0.60 5.96 8.07
C TYR A 90 0.56 4.66 8.88
N THR A 91 -0.58 3.95 8.94
CA THR A 91 -0.68 2.76 9.81
C THR A 91 -1.50 1.60 9.24
N ARG A 92 -2.17 1.79 8.09
CA ARG A 92 -3.10 0.80 7.51
C ARG A 92 -2.70 0.30 6.12
N PRO A 93 -1.54 -0.38 5.97
CA PRO A 93 -1.13 -0.95 4.69
C PRO A 93 -2.16 -1.91 4.10
N ASP A 94 -2.97 -2.53 4.95
CA ASP A 94 -3.99 -3.51 4.61
C ASP A 94 -5.15 -2.97 3.77
N ILE A 95 -5.35 -1.64 3.70
CA ILE A 95 -6.33 -1.02 2.80
C ILE A 95 -5.68 -0.34 1.58
N ALA A 96 -4.35 -0.38 1.45
CA ALA A 96 -3.62 0.38 0.44
C ALA A 96 -4.08 0.07 -0.99
N PHE A 97 -4.29 -1.22 -1.28
CA PHE A 97 -4.77 -1.69 -2.59
C PHE A 97 -6.13 -1.09 -2.95
N ILE A 98 -7.16 -1.32 -2.12
CA ILE A 98 -8.52 -0.87 -2.44
C ILE A 98 -8.61 0.66 -2.49
N VAL A 99 -7.90 1.36 -1.62
CA VAL A 99 -7.86 2.83 -1.66
C VAL A 99 -7.21 3.30 -2.97
N GLY A 100 -6.13 2.66 -3.41
CA GLY A 100 -5.49 2.92 -4.71
C GLY A 100 -6.40 2.61 -5.91
N VAL A 101 -7.29 1.63 -5.81
CA VAL A 101 -8.32 1.34 -6.82
C VAL A 101 -9.38 2.44 -6.84
N LEU A 102 -9.93 2.81 -5.67
CA LEU A 102 -10.98 3.82 -5.55
C LEU A 102 -10.52 5.23 -5.94
N ALA A 103 -9.24 5.54 -5.72
CA ALA A 103 -8.63 6.80 -6.14
C ALA A 103 -8.63 7.00 -7.67
N ARG A 104 -8.78 5.94 -8.47
CA ARG A 104 -8.83 6.03 -9.95
C ARG A 104 -10.09 6.74 -10.46
N TYR A 105 -11.13 6.82 -9.63
CA TYR A 105 -12.45 7.35 -10.00
C TYR A 105 -12.77 8.69 -9.32
N LEU A 106 -11.76 9.41 -8.81
CA LEU A 106 -11.94 10.67 -8.10
C LEU A 106 -12.64 11.77 -8.94
N SER A 107 -12.40 11.79 -10.25
CA SER A 107 -12.94 12.82 -11.15
C SER A 107 -14.41 12.63 -11.50
N ASN A 108 -14.88 11.38 -11.55
CA ASN A 108 -16.27 11.06 -11.90
C ASN A 108 -16.72 9.77 -11.17
N PRO A 109 -16.90 9.80 -9.83
CA PRO A 109 -17.27 8.61 -9.08
C PRO A 109 -18.75 8.27 -9.29
N GLY A 110 -19.08 6.98 -9.28
CA GLY A 110 -20.46 6.50 -9.29
C GLY A 110 -20.86 5.85 -7.99
N MET A 111 -22.14 5.48 -7.88
CA MET A 111 -22.71 4.95 -6.64
C MET A 111 -22.05 3.63 -6.20
N GLN A 112 -21.63 2.79 -7.15
CA GLN A 112 -20.91 1.55 -6.83
C GLN A 112 -19.53 1.83 -6.20
N HIS A 113 -18.83 2.86 -6.67
CA HIS A 113 -17.57 3.32 -6.05
C HIS A 113 -17.84 3.82 -4.62
N TRP A 114 -18.92 4.57 -4.41
CA TRP A 114 -19.28 5.03 -3.06
C TRP A 114 -19.64 3.89 -2.10
N LYS A 115 -20.38 2.87 -2.58
CA LYS A 115 -20.66 1.65 -1.81
C LYS A 115 -19.37 0.95 -1.37
N ALA A 116 -18.36 0.91 -2.23
CA ALA A 116 -17.06 0.35 -1.91
C ALA A 116 -16.28 1.21 -0.88
N VAL A 117 -16.30 2.54 -0.98
CA VAL A 117 -15.75 3.43 0.07
C VAL A 117 -16.39 3.14 1.43
N LYS A 118 -17.72 3.02 1.49
CA LYS A 118 -18.45 2.65 2.71
C LYS A 118 -18.06 1.26 3.21
N ARG A 119 -17.77 0.31 2.32
CA ARG A 119 -17.24 -1.02 2.71
C ARG A 119 -15.88 -0.90 3.40
N VAL A 120 -14.95 -0.12 2.86
CA VAL A 120 -13.65 0.13 3.50
C VAL A 120 -13.84 0.74 4.88
N MET A 121 -14.75 1.71 5.04
CA MET A 121 -15.08 2.29 6.35
C MET A 121 -15.65 1.27 7.34
N ARG A 122 -16.54 0.36 6.92
CA ARG A 122 -17.03 -0.73 7.77
C ARG A 122 -15.92 -1.69 8.20
N TYR A 123 -14.98 -1.98 7.30
CA TYR A 123 -13.81 -2.77 7.62
C TYR A 123 -12.92 -2.05 8.65
N LEU A 124 -12.63 -0.77 8.43
CA LEU A 124 -11.88 0.04 9.41
C LEU A 124 -12.59 0.09 10.76
N LYS A 125 -13.92 0.15 10.81
CA LYS A 125 -14.68 0.08 12.06
C LYS A 125 -14.43 -1.24 12.81
N ARG A 126 -14.41 -2.38 12.09
CA ARG A 126 -14.12 -3.70 12.66
C ARG A 126 -12.69 -3.78 13.21
N THR A 127 -11.74 -3.17 12.51
CA THR A 127 -10.30 -3.35 12.77
C THR A 127 -9.62 -2.07 13.28
N LYS A 128 -10.38 -1.13 13.88
CA LYS A 128 -9.84 0.19 14.26
C LYS A 128 -8.71 0.13 15.29
N GLY A 129 -8.71 -0.92 16.10
CA GLY A 129 -7.65 -1.20 17.08
C GLY A 129 -6.40 -1.88 16.51
N TYR A 130 -6.32 -2.15 15.20
CA TYR A 130 -5.10 -2.67 14.59
C TYR A 130 -3.99 -1.62 14.65
N MET A 131 -2.76 -2.08 14.89
CA MET A 131 -1.58 -1.23 15.08
C MET A 131 -0.39 -1.84 14.38
N LEU A 132 0.47 -0.99 13.81
CA LEU A 132 1.82 -1.42 13.47
C LEU A 132 2.57 -1.64 14.78
N THR A 133 3.11 -2.85 14.95
CA THR A 133 3.82 -3.25 16.17
C THR A 133 5.25 -3.58 15.81
N TYR A 134 6.18 -2.99 16.56
CA TYR A 134 7.61 -3.20 16.44
C TYR A 134 8.14 -3.77 17.75
N GLN A 135 8.89 -4.85 17.66
CA GLN A 135 9.49 -5.55 18.79
C GLN A 135 10.99 -5.28 18.81
N LYS A 136 11.53 -4.93 19.98
CA LYS A 136 12.98 -4.82 20.18
C LYS A 136 13.63 -6.13 19.74
N SER A 137 14.63 -6.01 18.88
CA SER A 137 15.43 -7.11 18.37
C SER A 137 16.91 -6.72 18.43
N ASP A 138 17.77 -7.67 18.75
CA ASP A 138 19.22 -7.48 18.72
C ASP A 138 19.77 -7.56 17.28
N SER A 139 19.02 -8.21 16.38
CA SER A 139 19.28 -8.25 14.94
C SER A 139 18.18 -7.52 14.17
N LEU A 140 18.48 -6.31 13.70
CA LEU A 140 17.57 -5.51 12.88
C LEU A 140 17.81 -5.79 11.40
N GLU A 141 16.94 -6.58 10.79
CA GLU A 141 16.94 -6.87 9.35
C GLU A 141 15.77 -6.16 8.66
N ILE A 142 16.03 -5.67 7.44
CA ILE A 142 14.98 -5.14 6.56
C ILE A 142 14.67 -6.20 5.52
N ILE A 143 13.41 -6.62 5.49
CA ILE A 143 12.92 -7.62 4.53
C ILE A 143 11.85 -6.98 3.65
N GLY A 144 12.05 -7.04 2.34
CA GLY A 144 11.09 -6.61 1.33
C GLY A 144 10.26 -7.77 0.79
N TYR A 145 9.03 -7.48 0.39
CA TYR A 145 8.16 -8.36 -0.38
C TYR A 145 7.58 -7.56 -1.54
N SER A 146 7.54 -8.15 -2.73
CA SER A 146 6.92 -7.57 -3.93
C SER A 146 5.90 -8.53 -4.52
N ASP A 147 4.82 -7.99 -5.05
CA ASP A 147 3.74 -8.75 -5.68
C ASP A 147 3.06 -7.91 -6.77
N SER A 148 2.37 -8.55 -7.70
CA SER A 148 1.56 -7.87 -8.69
C SER A 148 0.29 -8.64 -9.07
N ASP A 149 -0.78 -7.90 -9.38
CA ASP A 149 -1.86 -8.50 -10.15
C ASP A 149 -1.48 -8.63 -11.65
N PHE A 150 -2.23 -9.43 -12.41
CA PHE A 150 -2.13 -9.44 -13.87
C PHE A 150 -3.39 -8.84 -14.51
N ALA A 151 -3.21 -7.74 -15.25
CA ALA A 151 -4.27 -7.04 -15.96
C ALA A 151 -5.51 -6.71 -15.08
N GLY A 152 -5.29 -6.41 -13.79
CA GLY A 152 -6.37 -6.24 -12.81
C GLY A 152 -7.26 -5.03 -13.07
N CYS A 153 -6.72 -3.95 -13.65
CA CYS A 153 -7.50 -2.77 -14.03
C CYS A 153 -8.45 -3.08 -15.19
N GLN A 154 -9.76 -3.04 -14.97
CA GLN A 154 -10.75 -3.36 -16.01
C GLN A 154 -10.70 -2.38 -17.19
N ASP A 155 -10.40 -1.11 -16.91
CA ASP A 155 -10.42 -0.03 -17.90
C ASP A 155 -9.18 -0.02 -18.79
N SER A 156 -7.99 -0.24 -18.20
CA SER A 156 -6.71 -0.08 -18.93
C SER A 156 -5.92 -1.37 -19.11
N LYS A 157 -6.37 -2.50 -18.52
CA LYS A 157 -5.65 -3.78 -18.46
C LYS A 157 -4.23 -3.69 -17.90
N ARG A 158 -3.92 -2.60 -17.21
CA ARG A 158 -2.65 -2.42 -16.50
C ARG A 158 -2.73 -3.13 -15.15
N SER A 159 -1.61 -3.74 -14.79
CA SER A 159 -1.47 -4.42 -13.52
C SER A 159 -1.38 -3.44 -12.34
N THR A 160 -1.56 -3.92 -11.12
CA THR A 160 -1.27 -3.21 -9.87
C THR A 160 -0.07 -3.86 -9.20
N SER A 161 1.02 -3.11 -9.03
CA SER A 161 2.20 -3.54 -8.28
C SER A 161 2.04 -3.18 -6.80
N GLY A 162 2.48 -4.08 -5.94
CA GLY A 162 2.57 -3.89 -4.50
C GLY A 162 3.97 -4.20 -3.98
N TYR A 163 4.38 -3.50 -2.92
CA TYR A 163 5.50 -3.92 -2.09
C TYR A 163 5.28 -3.54 -0.63
N ILE A 164 5.95 -4.26 0.26
CA ILE A 164 6.02 -3.97 1.69
C ILE A 164 7.42 -4.30 2.22
N PHE A 165 7.99 -3.37 2.98
CA PHE A 165 9.26 -3.53 3.69
C PHE A 165 8.98 -3.59 5.19
N MET A 166 9.51 -4.64 5.82
CA MET A 166 9.35 -4.96 7.23
C MET A 166 10.66 -4.73 7.97
N LEU A 167 10.55 -4.27 9.22
CA LEU A 167 11.66 -4.13 10.16
C LEU A 167 11.12 -4.36 11.57
N ALA A 168 11.85 -5.12 12.40
CA ALA A 168 11.46 -5.37 13.79
C ALA A 168 10.03 -5.94 13.94
N GLY A 169 9.59 -6.76 12.99
CA GLY A 169 8.25 -7.37 12.96
C GLY A 169 7.11 -6.48 12.45
N GLY A 170 7.36 -5.19 12.18
CA GLY A 170 6.35 -4.24 11.69
C GLY A 170 6.66 -3.69 10.30
N ALA A 171 5.63 -3.24 9.58
CA ALA A 171 5.80 -2.58 8.29
C ALA A 171 6.40 -1.18 8.47
N ILE A 172 7.42 -0.83 7.69
CA ILE A 172 8.05 0.50 7.71
C ILE A 172 7.88 1.27 6.41
N SER A 173 7.60 0.58 5.31
CA SER A 173 7.30 1.21 4.02
C SER A 173 6.51 0.28 3.14
N TRP A 174 5.52 0.79 2.42
CA TRP A 174 4.70 -0.01 1.53
C TRP A 174 4.10 0.85 0.43
N LYS A 175 3.63 0.20 -0.63
CA LYS A 175 2.94 0.86 -1.73
C LYS A 175 2.02 -0.13 -2.44
N SER A 176 0.91 0.36 -2.96
CA SER A 176 0.11 -0.33 -3.97
C SER A 176 -0.22 0.67 -5.07
N VAL A 177 0.20 0.40 -6.31
CA VAL A 177 0.14 1.36 -7.41
C VAL A 177 -0.15 0.67 -8.73
N LYS A 178 -1.02 1.28 -9.54
CA LYS A 178 -1.27 0.83 -10.91
C LYS A 178 -0.01 1.05 -11.75
N GLN A 179 0.45 0.02 -12.46
CA GLN A 179 1.57 0.11 -13.37
C GLN A 179 1.31 1.14 -14.47
N THR A 180 2.39 1.74 -14.98
CA THR A 180 2.34 2.73 -16.07
C THR A 180 2.24 2.07 -17.44
N ILE A 181 2.65 0.82 -17.57
CA ILE A 181 2.60 0.04 -18.82
C ILE A 181 1.67 -1.16 -18.66
N ILE A 182 1.25 -1.73 -19.79
CA ILE A 182 0.51 -2.99 -19.84
C ILE A 182 1.53 -4.12 -19.91
N ALA A 183 1.54 -5.01 -18.94
CA ALA A 183 2.37 -6.21 -18.96
C ALA A 183 1.77 -7.25 -19.91
N SER A 184 2.62 -7.93 -20.69
CA SER A 184 2.20 -8.98 -21.62
C SER A 184 2.05 -10.36 -20.97
N SER A 185 2.52 -10.53 -19.74
CA SER A 185 2.42 -11.77 -18.96
C SER A 185 2.43 -11.49 -17.46
N THR A 186 2.00 -12.46 -16.64
CA THR A 186 2.13 -12.40 -15.18
C THR A 186 3.59 -12.20 -14.77
N MET A 187 4.51 -12.93 -15.39
CA MET A 187 5.94 -12.78 -15.12
C MET A 187 6.45 -11.36 -15.39
N ALA A 188 6.00 -10.70 -16.47
CA ALA A 188 6.38 -9.33 -16.76
C ALA A 188 5.79 -8.33 -15.74
N ALA A 189 4.56 -8.56 -15.27
CA ALA A 189 3.94 -7.73 -14.23
C ALA A 189 4.70 -7.85 -12.90
N GLU A 190 5.06 -9.08 -12.52
CA GLU A 190 5.84 -9.38 -11.31
C GLU A 190 7.23 -8.77 -11.38
N PHE A 191 7.87 -8.89 -12.54
CA PHE A 191 9.18 -8.29 -12.76
C PHE A 191 9.15 -6.77 -12.59
N ILE A 192 8.12 -6.10 -13.10
CA ILE A 192 7.94 -4.66 -12.91
C ILE A 192 7.73 -4.32 -11.43
N ALA A 193 6.93 -5.11 -10.69
CA ALA A 193 6.75 -4.89 -9.25
C ALA A 193 8.05 -5.06 -8.47
N CYS A 194 8.81 -6.11 -8.77
CA CYS A 194 10.12 -6.37 -8.18
C CYS A 194 11.10 -5.22 -8.49
N PHE A 195 11.14 -4.72 -9.72
CA PHE A 195 11.96 -3.55 -10.09
C PHE A 195 11.63 -2.30 -9.27
N GLU A 196 10.35 -1.95 -9.16
CA GLU A 196 9.95 -0.77 -8.37
C GLU A 196 10.25 -0.98 -6.87
N ALA A 197 10.09 -2.20 -6.35
CA ALA A 197 10.46 -2.56 -4.99
C ALA A 197 11.98 -2.43 -4.77
N SER A 198 12.82 -2.92 -5.68
CA SER A 198 14.28 -2.83 -5.61
C SER A 198 14.77 -1.38 -5.58
N ASN A 199 14.23 -0.52 -6.44
CA ASN A 199 14.56 0.91 -6.44
C ASN A 199 14.21 1.56 -5.09
N HIS A 200 13.02 1.26 -4.55
CA HIS A 200 12.61 1.76 -3.24
C HIS A 200 13.47 1.19 -2.12
N GLY A 201 13.87 -0.08 -2.21
CA GLY A 201 14.77 -0.76 -1.29
C GLY A 201 16.14 -0.08 -1.22
N ILE A 202 16.73 0.32 -2.35
CA ILE A 202 17.98 1.10 -2.35
C ILE A 202 17.80 2.41 -1.60
N TRP A 203 16.74 3.15 -1.92
CA TRP A 203 16.48 4.43 -1.27
C TRP A 203 16.33 4.24 0.24
N LEU A 204 15.55 3.23 0.66
CA LEU A 204 15.31 2.91 2.06
C LEU A 204 16.60 2.51 2.79
N ARG A 205 17.45 1.69 2.15
CA ARG A 205 18.77 1.31 2.66
C ARG A 205 19.65 2.53 2.89
N ASN A 206 19.74 3.41 1.90
CA ASN A 206 20.58 4.60 1.98
C ASN A 206 20.07 5.53 3.09
N PHE A 207 18.75 5.71 3.20
CA PHE A 207 18.11 6.48 4.26
C PHE A 207 18.45 5.93 5.64
N ILE A 208 18.25 4.63 5.88
CA ILE A 208 18.49 4.02 7.21
C ILE A 208 19.98 3.95 7.56
N THR A 209 20.85 3.70 6.57
CA THR A 209 22.31 3.74 6.77
C THR A 209 22.75 5.11 7.29
N ASN A 210 22.18 6.18 6.73
CA ASN A 210 22.48 7.55 7.15
C ASN A 210 21.94 7.89 8.55
N LEU A 211 20.82 7.28 8.96
CA LEU A 211 20.27 7.45 10.30
C LEU A 211 21.14 6.79 11.39
N ARG A 212 22.05 5.86 11.02
CA ARG A 212 22.90 5.09 11.96
C ARG A 212 22.11 4.35 13.06
N VAL A 213 20.87 3.96 12.77
CA VAL A 213 19.95 3.29 13.71
C VAL A 213 20.11 1.76 13.69
N VAL A 214 20.61 1.21 12.58
CA VAL A 214 20.78 -0.24 12.38
C VAL A 214 22.27 -0.56 12.27
N ASN A 215 22.77 -1.42 13.16
CA ASN A 215 24.14 -1.89 13.17
C ASN A 215 24.35 -2.92 12.04
N GLY A 216 24.58 -2.42 10.83
CA GLY A 216 24.79 -3.24 9.64
C GLY A 216 23.48 -3.65 8.98
N ILE A 217 23.14 -2.98 7.88
CA ILE A 217 22.09 -3.45 6.97
C ILE A 217 22.74 -4.47 6.03
N GLU A 218 22.17 -5.68 5.92
CA GLU A 218 22.62 -6.67 4.95
C GLU A 218 22.68 -6.06 3.53
N ARG A 219 23.72 -6.45 2.78
CA ARG A 219 23.95 -6.01 1.41
C ARG A 219 24.13 -7.26 0.54
N PRO A 220 23.27 -7.49 -0.47
CA PRO A 220 22.07 -6.72 -0.86
C PRO A 220 20.89 -6.85 0.12
N LEU A 221 19.87 -5.99 -0.01
CA LEU A 221 18.62 -6.14 0.76
C LEU A 221 17.83 -7.33 0.23
N LYS A 222 17.27 -8.13 1.13
CA LYS A 222 16.44 -9.26 0.75
C LYS A 222 15.05 -8.82 0.31
N ILE A 223 14.67 -9.17 -0.93
CA ILE A 223 13.33 -8.96 -1.47
C ILE A 223 12.77 -10.29 -1.93
N TYR A 224 11.61 -10.67 -1.41
CA TYR A 224 10.89 -11.86 -1.82
C TYR A 224 9.85 -11.55 -2.90
N CYS A 225 9.84 -12.36 -3.95
CA CYS A 225 8.85 -12.41 -5.01
C CYS A 225 8.41 -13.87 -5.17
N ASP A 226 7.11 -14.12 -5.28
CA ASP A 226 6.54 -15.47 -5.35
C ASP A 226 6.59 -16.08 -6.76
N ASN A 227 6.95 -15.27 -7.77
CA ASN A 227 7.04 -15.70 -9.15
C ASN A 227 8.45 -16.16 -9.52
N ASN A 228 8.64 -17.48 -9.52
CA ASN A 228 9.91 -18.11 -9.91
C ASN A 228 10.40 -17.69 -11.30
N SER A 229 9.52 -17.44 -12.27
CA SER A 229 9.94 -17.00 -13.60
C SER A 229 10.50 -15.57 -13.57
N ALA A 230 9.93 -14.68 -12.76
CA ALA A 230 10.46 -13.33 -12.55
C ALA A 230 11.81 -13.36 -11.82
N VAL A 231 11.96 -14.21 -10.80
CA VAL A 231 13.22 -14.42 -10.05
C VAL A 231 14.30 -15.04 -10.92
N LEU A 232 13.95 -16.07 -11.71
CA LEU A 232 14.91 -16.68 -12.64
C LEU A 232 15.32 -15.69 -13.73
N TYR A 233 14.39 -14.85 -14.18
CA TYR A 233 14.72 -13.82 -15.15
C TYR A 233 15.67 -12.80 -14.55
N SER A 234 15.41 -12.24 -13.35
CA SER A 234 16.33 -11.29 -12.70
C SER A 234 17.76 -11.84 -12.55
N ASN A 235 17.92 -13.15 -12.35
CA ASN A 235 19.22 -13.78 -12.13
C ASN A 235 19.95 -14.23 -13.41
N ASN A 236 19.28 -14.27 -14.57
CA ASN A 236 19.83 -14.87 -15.79
C ASN A 236 20.32 -13.83 -16.81
N ASN A 237 21.58 -13.94 -17.28
CA ASN A 237 22.20 -13.05 -18.28
C ASN A 237 21.64 -13.14 -19.73
N ARG A 238 20.59 -13.91 -19.99
CA ARG A 238 20.08 -14.14 -21.36
C ARG A 238 18.91 -13.20 -21.65
N SER A 239 19.22 -12.01 -22.17
CA SER A 239 18.22 -11.19 -22.87
C SER A 239 17.72 -11.98 -24.08
N THR A 240 16.43 -12.30 -24.10
CA THR A 240 15.77 -12.84 -25.29
C THR A 240 15.22 -11.69 -26.12
N THR A 241 15.26 -11.78 -27.44
CA THR A 241 14.88 -10.72 -28.39
C THR A 241 13.48 -10.12 -28.19
N LYS A 242 12.61 -10.78 -27.42
CA LYS A 242 11.24 -10.35 -27.07
C LYS A 242 11.15 -9.37 -25.87
N SER A 243 12.26 -9.03 -25.19
CA SER A 243 12.24 -8.24 -23.93
C SER A 243 12.85 -6.84 -24.01
N LYS A 244 13.07 -6.26 -25.19
CA LYS A 244 13.76 -4.95 -25.35
C LYS A 244 13.21 -3.78 -24.51
N PHE A 245 11.91 -3.75 -24.20
CA PHE A 245 11.32 -2.73 -23.33
C PHE A 245 11.55 -2.96 -21.83
N ILE A 246 11.84 -4.22 -21.45
CA ILE A 246 12.16 -4.65 -20.09
C ILE A 246 13.68 -4.53 -19.84
N ASP A 247 14.51 -4.55 -20.90
CA ASP A 247 15.98 -4.62 -20.80
C ASP A 247 16.63 -3.55 -19.90
N ILE A 248 16.14 -2.30 -19.84
CA ILE A 248 16.71 -1.27 -18.93
C ILE A 248 16.29 -1.52 -17.48
N LYS A 249 14.99 -1.75 -17.22
CA LYS A 249 14.50 -2.12 -15.88
C LYS A 249 15.16 -3.41 -15.41
N PHE A 250 15.46 -4.30 -16.34
CA PHE A 250 16.13 -5.55 -16.14
C PHE A 250 17.57 -5.40 -15.64
N LEU A 251 18.39 -4.63 -16.37
CA LEU A 251 19.78 -4.39 -15.97
C LEU A 251 19.87 -3.78 -14.57
N VAL A 252 18.94 -2.89 -14.23
CA VAL A 252 18.89 -2.25 -12.91
C VAL A 252 18.52 -3.25 -11.81
N VAL A 253 17.46 -4.06 -11.93
CA VAL A 253 17.13 -5.09 -10.90
C VAL A 253 18.33 -6.01 -10.64
N LYS A 254 18.99 -6.44 -11.71
CA LYS A 254 20.13 -7.36 -11.66
C LYS A 254 21.32 -6.82 -10.87
N GLU A 255 21.60 -5.52 -10.91
CA GLU A 255 22.69 -4.93 -10.12
C GLU A 255 22.34 -4.77 -8.63
N ILE A 256 21.06 -4.88 -8.27
CA ILE A 256 20.54 -4.47 -6.96
C ILE A 256 20.18 -5.65 -6.05
N VAL A 257 19.69 -6.74 -6.63
CA VAL A 257 19.18 -7.93 -5.93
C VAL A 257 20.21 -9.05 -5.90
#